data_AF-A0A0C2MCA8-F1
#
_entry.id   AF-A0A0C2MCA8-F1
#
_cell.length_a   1.000
_cell.length_b   1.000
_cell.length_c   1.000
_cell.angle_alpha   90.00
_cell.angle_beta   90.00
_cell.angle_gamma   90.00
#
_symmetry.space_group_name_H-M   'P 1'
#
loop_
_entity.id
_entity.type
_entity.pdbx_description
1 polymer ?
#
loop_
_entity_poly.entity_id
_entity_poly.type
_entity_poly.pdbx_seq_one_letter_code
_entity_poly.pdbx_strand_id
1 'polypeptide(L)'
;MRWFFLLFIMLLVVTGNAVIFDSSSSTRVIDWIAFNLFPLSLVLFWFGIYFSDGDKRAHLFVIGHALLVFSAGAGFVLIGTNIVLADSCETMTFSGRASGLLWMFSNYMLSIGYCRELGVGIAVFGAIISYPSVRLFLELVQSR
;
A
#
# COMPACT_ATOMS: atom_id res chain seq x y z
N MET A 1 3.37 -5.49 25.96
CA MET A 1 2.83 -5.50 24.58
C MET A 1 3.07 -4.19 23.83
N ARG A 2 2.81 -3.00 24.40
CA ARG A 2 2.93 -1.71 23.68
C ARG A 2 4.26 -1.50 22.95
N TRP A 3 5.40 -1.74 23.61
CA TRP A 3 6.71 -1.50 23.00
C TRP A 3 7.10 -2.53 21.94
N PHE A 4 6.58 -3.76 22.05
CA PHE A 4 6.83 -4.82 21.08
C PHE A 4 6.25 -4.47 19.70
N PHE A 5 5.03 -3.93 19.67
CA PHE A 5 4.42 -3.48 18.41
C PHE A 5 5.22 -2.35 17.76
N LEU A 6 5.78 -1.44 18.56
CA LEU A 6 6.61 -0.35 18.05
C LEU A 6 7.94 -0.87 17.47
N LEU A 7 8.57 -1.86 18.13
CA LEU A 7 9.75 -2.55 17.58
C LEU A 7 9.43 -3.25 16.25
N PHE A 8 8.25 -3.86 16.13
CA PHE A 8 7.80 -4.46 14.88
C PHE A 8 7.62 -3.42 13.77
N ILE A 9 7.04 -2.26 14.07
CA ILE A 9 6.93 -1.15 13.10
C ILE A 9 8.33 -0.67 12.67
N MET A 10 9.26 -0.49 13.60
CA MET A 10 10.63 -0.10 13.29
C MET A 10 11.31 -1.13 12.38
N LEU A 11 11.12 -2.43 12.66
CA LEU A 11 11.63 -3.50 11.82
C LEU A 11 11.07 -3.39 10.39
N LEU A 12 9.75 -3.18 10.25
CA LEU A 12 9.10 -2.98 8.93
C LEU A 12 9.68 -1.78 8.19
N VAL A 13 9.87 -0.65 8.87
CA VAL A 13 10.46 0.56 8.26
C VAL A 13 11.86 0.26 7.76
N VAL A 14 12.71 -0.38 8.57
CA VAL A 14 14.09 -0.69 8.19
C VAL A 14 14.12 -1.68 7.02
N THR A 15 13.40 -2.79 7.10
CA THR A 15 13.42 -3.82 6.05
C THR A 15 12.80 -3.34 4.76
N GLY A 16 11.65 -2.68 4.80
CA GLY A 16 10.99 -2.18 3.61
C GLY A 16 11.78 -1.06 2.92
N ASN A 17 12.36 -0.12 3.69
CA ASN A 17 13.25 0.87 3.08
C ASN A 17 14.50 0.24 2.48
N ALA A 18 15.10 -0.78 3.13
CA ALA A 18 16.25 -1.49 2.56
C ALA A 18 15.91 -2.10 1.19
N VAL A 19 14.75 -2.75 1.06
CA VAL A 19 14.28 -3.33 -0.22
C VAL A 19 14.04 -2.24 -1.28
N ILE A 20 13.43 -1.12 -0.89
CA ILE A 20 13.14 -0.02 -1.84
C ILE A 20 14.44 0.62 -2.35
N PHE A 21 15.41 0.85 -1.47
CA PHE A 21 16.70 1.46 -1.86
C PHE A 21 17.60 0.52 -2.67
N ASP A 22 17.43 -0.79 -2.55
CA ASP A 22 18.10 -1.79 -3.37
C ASP A 22 17.58 -1.77 -4.84
N SER A 23 16.31 -1.42 -5.05
CA SER A 23 15.67 -1.47 -6.38
C SER A 23 15.99 -0.25 -7.26
N SER A 24 16.64 -0.40 -8.43
CA SER A 24 17.01 0.70 -9.35
C SER A 24 15.83 1.33 -10.14
N SER A 25 14.62 1.39 -9.57
CA SER A 25 13.43 1.88 -10.28
C SER A 25 13.35 3.42 -10.30
N SER A 26 12.84 3.99 -11.38
CA SER A 26 12.52 5.43 -11.45
C SER A 26 11.31 5.80 -10.57
N THR A 27 10.50 4.82 -10.15
CA THR A 27 9.36 5.00 -9.25
C THR A 27 9.73 4.96 -7.77
N ARG A 28 11.00 4.70 -7.44
CA ARG A 28 11.51 4.48 -6.07
C ARG A 28 11.04 5.54 -5.07
N VAL A 29 10.97 6.81 -5.48
CA VAL A 29 10.53 7.91 -4.61
C VAL A 29 9.04 7.76 -4.25
N ILE A 30 8.21 7.38 -5.20
CA ILE A 30 6.77 7.17 -5.00
C ILE A 30 6.57 5.90 -4.15
N ASP A 31 7.31 4.83 -4.44
CA ASP A 31 7.33 3.59 -3.66
C ASP A 31 7.72 3.88 -2.19
N TRP A 32 8.74 4.71 -1.98
CA TRP A 32 9.19 5.14 -0.67
C TRP A 32 8.12 5.92 0.09
N ILE A 33 7.46 6.89 -0.56
CA ILE A 33 6.39 7.68 0.07
C ILE A 33 5.22 6.77 0.44
N ALA A 34 4.72 5.97 -0.50
CA ALA A 34 3.60 5.06 -0.28
C ALA A 34 3.90 4.06 0.84
N PHE A 35 5.11 3.51 0.85
CA PHE A 35 5.54 2.58 1.89
C PHE A 35 5.62 3.25 3.24
N ASN A 36 6.22 4.44 3.38
CA ASN A 36 6.38 5.10 4.69
C ASN A 36 5.06 5.66 5.27
N LEU A 37 4.05 5.90 4.45
CA LEU A 37 2.69 6.24 4.92
C LEU A 37 2.02 5.06 5.65
N PHE A 38 2.34 3.82 5.29
CA PHE A 38 1.83 2.62 5.97
C PHE A 38 2.30 2.49 7.44
N PRO A 39 3.60 2.45 7.79
CA PRO A 39 4.03 2.40 9.17
C PRO A 39 3.63 3.66 9.94
N LEU A 40 3.52 4.83 9.28
CA LEU A 40 2.94 6.03 9.91
C LEU A 40 1.51 5.78 10.40
N SER A 41 0.67 5.12 9.59
CA SER A 41 -0.68 4.72 10.01
C SER A 41 -0.67 3.79 11.23
N LEU A 42 0.27 2.84 11.27
CA LEU A 42 0.42 1.91 12.38
C LEU A 42 0.89 2.62 13.66
N VAL A 43 1.76 3.62 13.55
CA VAL A 43 2.17 4.48 14.67
C VAL A 43 0.98 5.28 15.20
N LEU A 44 0.13 5.83 14.32
CA LEU A 44 -1.08 6.54 14.74
C LEU A 44 -2.06 5.62 15.48
N PHE A 45 -2.27 4.39 14.99
CA PHE A 45 -3.08 3.40 15.71
C PHE A 45 -2.47 3.02 17.05
N TRP A 46 -1.17 2.78 17.10
CA TRP A 46 -0.46 2.49 18.33
C TRP A 46 -0.62 3.62 19.35
N PHE A 47 -0.39 4.86 18.92
CA PHE A 47 -0.52 6.03 19.78
C PHE A 47 -1.97 6.22 20.26
N GLY A 48 -2.94 6.07 19.35
CA GLY A 48 -4.36 6.16 19.66
C GLY A 48 -4.85 5.10 20.66
N ILE A 49 -4.33 3.87 20.61
CA ILE A 49 -4.73 2.78 21.52
C ILE A 49 -4.15 2.98 22.92
N TYR A 50 -2.89 3.42 23.03
CA TYR A 50 -2.16 3.39 24.30
C TYR A 50 -2.11 4.73 25.05
N PHE A 51 -2.29 5.87 24.36
CA PHE A 51 -2.05 7.19 24.93
C PHE A 51 -3.19 8.20 24.71
N SER A 52 -4.24 7.83 23.99
CA SER A 52 -5.33 8.75 23.66
C SER A 52 -6.67 8.23 24.18
N ASP A 53 -7.44 9.11 24.82
CA ASP A 53 -8.78 8.82 25.32
C ASP A 53 -9.84 9.72 24.64
N GLY A 54 -11.07 9.23 24.55
CA GLY A 54 -12.22 9.97 24.03
C GLY A 54 -12.11 10.39 22.56
N ASP A 55 -12.47 11.64 22.26
CA ASP A 55 -12.60 12.16 20.90
C ASP A 55 -11.26 12.20 20.13
N LYS A 56 -10.16 12.43 20.85
CA LYS A 56 -8.80 12.45 20.25
C LYS A 56 -8.40 11.08 19.71
N ARG A 57 -8.81 10.01 20.40
CA ARG A 57 -8.61 8.64 19.93
C ARG A 57 -9.37 8.40 18.64
N ALA A 58 -10.67 8.73 18.60
CA ALA A 58 -11.49 8.55 17.40
C ALA A 58 -10.88 9.27 16.18
N HIS A 59 -10.42 10.50 16.36
CA HIS A 59 -9.79 11.27 15.28
C HIS A 59 -8.48 10.64 14.77
N LEU A 60 -7.62 10.16 15.68
CA LEU A 60 -6.39 9.44 15.32
C LEU A 60 -6.66 8.15 14.54
N PHE A 61 -7.72 7.42 14.91
CA PHE A 61 -8.12 6.21 14.20
C PHE A 61 -8.63 6.52 12.79
N VAL A 62 -9.42 7.59 12.61
CA VAL A 62 -9.91 7.99 11.28
C VAL A 62 -8.75 8.38 10.37
N ILE A 63 -7.80 9.19 10.87
CA ILE A 63 -6.61 9.59 10.10
C ILE A 63 -5.73 8.37 9.79
N GLY A 64 -5.46 7.53 10.79
CA GLY A 64 -4.68 6.30 10.60
C GLY A 64 -5.31 5.38 9.56
N HIS A 65 -6.63 5.20 9.60
CA HIS A 65 -7.34 4.37 8.62
C HIS A 65 -7.29 4.95 7.21
N ALA A 66 -7.49 6.26 7.06
CA ALA A 66 -7.37 6.93 5.77
C ALA A 66 -5.96 6.79 5.17
N LEU A 67 -4.93 6.95 6.00
CA LEU A 67 -3.52 6.73 5.62
C LEU A 67 -3.24 5.29 5.19
N LEU A 68 -3.78 4.31 5.92
CA LEU A 68 -3.62 2.89 5.60
C LEU A 68 -4.31 2.53 4.27
N VAL A 69 -5.53 3.03 4.06
CA VAL A 69 -6.28 2.81 2.81
C VAL A 69 -5.57 3.50 1.64
N PHE A 70 -5.01 4.69 1.87
CA PHE A 70 -4.24 5.40 0.85
C PHE A 70 -2.95 4.66 0.49
N SER A 71 -2.17 4.19 1.48
CA SER A 71 -0.95 3.44 1.21
C SER A 71 -1.22 2.10 0.51
N ALA A 72 -2.30 1.42 0.88
CA ALA A 72 -2.75 0.21 0.19
C ALA A 72 -3.16 0.51 -1.26
N GLY A 73 -3.96 1.54 -1.48
CA GLY A 73 -4.36 1.98 -2.82
C GLY A 73 -3.16 2.35 -3.69
N ALA A 74 -2.21 3.12 -3.16
CA ALA A 74 -0.96 3.46 -3.83
C ALA A 74 -0.14 2.19 -4.18
N GLY A 75 -0.07 1.22 -3.26
CA GLY A 75 0.56 -0.08 -3.51
C GLY A 75 -0.09 -0.84 -4.68
N PHE A 76 -1.42 -0.88 -4.75
CA PHE A 76 -2.12 -1.48 -5.89
C PHE A 76 -1.86 -0.72 -7.20
N VAL A 77 -1.85 0.61 -7.18
CA VAL A 77 -1.47 1.41 -8.35
C VAL A 77 -0.07 1.02 -8.84
N LEU A 78 0.89 0.94 -7.93
CA LEU A 78 2.28 0.61 -8.26
C LEU A 78 2.42 -0.80 -8.83
N ILE A 79 1.77 -1.80 -8.23
CA ILE A 79 1.74 -3.17 -8.76
C ILE A 79 1.13 -3.17 -10.17
N GLY A 80 -0.01 -2.50 -10.37
CA GLY A 80 -0.67 -2.41 -11.66
C GLY A 80 0.21 -1.74 -12.73
N THR A 81 0.86 -0.63 -12.38
CA THR A 81 1.78 0.07 -13.30
C THR A 81 3.00 -0.78 -13.66
N ASN A 82 3.55 -1.53 -12.70
CA ASN A 82 4.68 -2.42 -12.96
C ASN A 82 4.29 -3.57 -13.90
N ILE A 83 3.09 -4.13 -13.77
CA ILE A 83 2.57 -5.15 -14.71
C ILE A 83 2.43 -4.57 -16.12
N VAL A 84 1.90 -3.34 -16.25
CA VAL A 84 1.73 -2.66 -17.54
C VAL A 84 3.07 -2.35 -18.20
N LEU A 85 4.07 -1.91 -17.42
CA LEU A 85 5.39 -1.54 -17.92
C LEU A 85 6.25 -2.76 -18.26
N ALA A 86 6.16 -3.84 -17.48
CA ALA A 86 6.91 -5.06 -17.70
C ALA A 86 6.29 -5.97 -18.78
N ASP A 87 5.05 -5.71 -19.18
CA ASP A 87 4.21 -6.55 -20.05
C ASP A 87 4.19 -8.03 -19.61
N SER A 88 4.37 -8.24 -18.30
CA SER A 88 4.49 -9.56 -17.69
C SER A 88 3.64 -9.65 -16.42
N CYS A 89 2.94 -10.77 -16.26
CA CYS A 89 2.18 -11.09 -15.05
C CYS A 89 3.06 -11.67 -13.93
N GLU A 90 4.39 -11.73 -14.10
CA GLU A 90 5.31 -12.33 -13.13
C GLU A 90 5.34 -11.60 -11.78
N THR A 91 5.06 -10.30 -11.80
CA THR A 91 4.95 -9.47 -10.58
C THR A 91 3.77 -9.86 -9.70
N MET A 92 2.75 -10.57 -10.23
CA MET A 92 1.68 -11.17 -9.43
C MET A 92 2.08 -12.47 -8.76
N THR A 93 3.04 -13.18 -9.34
CA THR A 93 3.60 -14.39 -8.76
C THR A 93 4.68 -14.01 -7.74
N PHE A 94 4.27 -13.35 -6.65
CA PHE A 94 5.12 -13.15 -5.49
C PHE A 94 5.72 -14.52 -5.09
N SER A 95 7.03 -14.70 -5.33
CA SER A 95 7.86 -15.87 -4.96
C SER A 95 7.71 -17.20 -5.72
N GLY A 96 7.03 -17.29 -6.87
CA GLY A 96 6.90 -18.60 -7.57
C GLY A 96 6.12 -19.67 -6.77
N ARG A 97 5.48 -19.25 -5.66
CA ARG A 97 4.60 -20.04 -4.77
C ARG A 97 3.26 -19.32 -4.60
N ALA A 98 2.71 -18.77 -5.69
CA ALA A 98 1.33 -18.32 -5.65
C ALA A 98 0.42 -19.53 -5.40
N SER A 99 -0.50 -19.42 -4.44
CA SER A 99 -1.56 -20.40 -4.21
C SER A 99 -2.24 -20.73 -5.55
N GLY A 100 -2.59 -21.99 -5.77
CA GLY A 100 -2.90 -22.53 -7.11
C GLY A 100 -3.89 -21.69 -7.94
N LEU A 101 -4.81 -20.97 -7.29
CA LEU A 101 -5.78 -20.07 -7.94
C LEU A 101 -5.15 -18.81 -8.54
N LEU A 102 -4.27 -18.12 -7.81
CA LEU A 102 -3.56 -16.92 -8.30
C LEU A 102 -2.58 -17.27 -9.42
N TRP A 103 -1.90 -18.41 -9.27
CA TRP A 103 -0.99 -18.92 -10.30
C TRP A 103 -1.74 -19.34 -11.57
N MET A 104 -2.86 -20.03 -11.43
CA MET A 104 -3.72 -20.44 -12.54
C MET A 104 -4.32 -19.24 -13.26
N PHE A 105 -4.77 -18.22 -12.51
CA PHE A 105 -5.30 -16.99 -13.08
C PHE A 105 -4.24 -16.15 -13.80
N SER A 106 -3.03 -16.03 -13.22
CA SER A 106 -1.88 -15.38 -13.85
C SER A 106 -1.50 -16.07 -15.17
N ASN A 107 -1.36 -17.40 -15.17
CA ASN A 107 -1.04 -18.16 -16.38
C ASN A 107 -2.14 -18.12 -17.43
N TYR A 108 -3.41 -18.08 -17.02
CA TYR A 108 -4.55 -17.94 -17.93
C TYR A 108 -4.57 -16.55 -18.58
N MET A 109 -4.29 -15.49 -17.82
CA MET A 109 -4.21 -14.14 -18.37
C MET A 109 -2.98 -13.95 -19.27
N LEU A 110 -1.88 -14.63 -18.94
CA LEU A 110 -0.67 -14.68 -19.76
C LEU A 110 -0.91 -15.45 -21.07
N SER A 111 -1.67 -16.55 -21.05
CA SER A 111 -1.97 -17.34 -22.25
C SER A 111 -2.90 -16.64 -23.25
N ILE A 112 -3.70 -15.67 -22.80
CA ILE A 112 -4.59 -14.87 -23.65
C ILE A 112 -3.93 -13.54 -24.03
N GLY A 113 -2.79 -13.17 -23.43
CA GLY A 113 -2.07 -11.93 -23.74
C GLY A 113 -2.70 -10.66 -23.15
N TYR A 114 -3.51 -10.78 -22.09
CA TYR A 114 -4.23 -9.66 -21.45
C TYR A 114 -3.55 -9.16 -20.15
N CYS A 115 -2.27 -9.47 -19.93
CA CYS A 115 -1.52 -9.01 -18.74
C CYS A 115 -1.54 -7.49 -18.57
N ARG A 116 -1.44 -6.74 -19.68
CA ARG A 116 -1.52 -5.29 -19.66
C ARG A 116 -2.88 -4.76 -19.19
N GLU A 117 -3.99 -5.32 -19.69
CA GLU A 117 -5.35 -4.90 -19.31
C GLU A 117 -5.64 -5.20 -17.83
N LEU A 118 -5.14 -6.32 -17.34
CA LEU A 118 -5.19 -6.70 -15.94
C LEU A 118 -4.40 -5.72 -15.06
N GLY A 119 -3.19 -5.32 -15.48
CA GLY A 119 -2.40 -4.29 -14.81
C GLY A 119 -3.11 -2.94 -14.76
N VAL A 120 -3.77 -2.53 -15.86
CA VAL A 120 -4.61 -1.32 -15.90
C VAL A 120 -5.78 -1.43 -14.93
N GLY A 121 -6.49 -2.57 -14.90
CA GLY A 121 -7.60 -2.81 -13.98
C GLY A 121 -7.19 -2.67 -12.51
N ILE A 122 -6.02 -3.19 -12.15
CA ILE A 122 -5.48 -3.10 -10.79
C ILE A 122 -5.05 -1.67 -10.46
N ALA A 123 -4.45 -0.97 -11.41
CA ALA A 123 -4.09 0.42 -11.21
C ALA A 123 -5.34 1.30 -10.99
N VAL A 124 -6.39 1.10 -11.79
CA VAL A 124 -7.67 1.80 -11.63
C VAL A 124 -8.32 1.46 -10.30
N PHE A 125 -8.30 0.19 -9.89
CA PHE A 125 -8.81 -0.23 -8.58
C PHE A 125 -8.08 0.44 -7.42
N GLY A 126 -6.74 0.50 -7.47
CA GLY A 126 -5.94 1.22 -6.49
C GLY A 126 -6.25 2.73 -6.45
N ALA A 127 -6.48 3.35 -7.61
CA ALA A 127 -6.87 4.76 -7.70
C ALA A 127 -8.27 5.01 -7.08
N ILE A 128 -9.24 4.12 -7.33
CA ILE A 128 -10.59 4.22 -6.75
C ILE A 128 -10.55 4.06 -5.22
N ILE A 129 -9.74 3.13 -4.70
CA ILE A 129 -9.60 2.91 -3.25
C ILE A 129 -8.91 4.09 -2.57
N SER A 130 -7.92 4.70 -3.22
CA SER A 130 -7.18 5.83 -2.66
C SER A 130 -7.98 7.15 -2.70
N TYR A 131 -8.95 7.29 -3.62
CA TYR A 131 -9.80 8.48 -3.76
C TYR A 131 -10.50 8.96 -2.47
N PRO A 132 -11.25 8.13 -1.71
CA PRO A 132 -11.91 8.57 -0.48
C PRO A 132 -10.92 9.08 0.57
N SER A 133 -9.72 8.50 0.65
CA SER A 133 -8.68 8.97 1.56
C SER A 133 -8.18 10.37 1.18
N VAL A 134 -7.93 10.63 -0.11
CA VAL A 134 -7.51 11.96 -0.59
C VAL A 134 -8.57 13.01 -0.30
N ARG A 135 -9.84 12.68 -0.54
CA ARG A 135 -10.96 13.58 -0.24
C ARG A 135 -11.01 13.95 1.24
N LEU A 136 -10.82 12.99 2.14
CA LEU A 136 -10.80 13.24 3.58
C LEU A 136 -9.66 14.20 3.97
N PHE A 137 -8.47 14.05 3.39
CA PHE A 137 -7.35 14.97 3.64
C PHE A 137 -7.63 16.38 3.13
N LEU A 138 -8.27 16.52 1.96
CA LEU A 138 -8.66 17.83 1.43
C LEU A 138 -9.70 18.53 2.32
N GLU A 139 -10.72 17.81 2.78
CA GLU A 139 -11.74 18.35 3.68
C GLU A 139 -11.12 18.79 5.03
N LEU A 140 -10.16 18.03 5.57
CA LEU A 140 -9.44 18.40 6.79
C LEU A 140 -8.54 19.64 6.63
N VAL A 141 -7.95 19.84 5.46
CA VAL A 141 -7.12 21.02 5.15
C VAL A 141 -7.99 22.26 4.95
N GLN A 142 -9.15 22.11 4.31
CA GLN A 142 -10.03 23.23 3.95
C GLN A 142 -10.91 23.71 5.13
N SER A 143 -11.07 22.88 6.17
CA SER A 143 -11.79 23.22 7.41
C SER A 143 -10.93 23.99 8.44
N ARG A 144 -9.65 24.22 8.16
CA ARG A 144 -8.73 24.97 9.04
C ARG A 144 -8.53 26.39 8.51
#